data_AF-A0A7S2GRU3-F1
#
_entry.id   AF-A0A7S2GRU3-F1
#
_cell.length_a   1.000
_cell.length_b   1.000
_cell.length_c   1.000
_cell.angle_alpha   90.00
_cell.angle_beta   90.00
_cell.angle_gamma   90.00
#
_symmetry.space_group_name_H-M   'P 1'
#
loop_
_entity.id
_entity.type
_entity.pdbx_description
1 polymer ?
#
loop_
_entity_poly.entity_id
_entity_poly.type
_entity_poly.pdbx_seq_one_letter_code
_entity_poly.pdbx_strand_id
1 'polypeptide(L)'
;DIMQQQRVPMNSCGTDWDDVRKAICAGYFHNAGKLRGIGEYVNLRTRIPCHLHPTSALYGLGYTPDYVVYHEVMLTTKEYMQTVTAVEPYWLAELGAMFFSV
;
A
#
# COMPACT_ATOMS: atom_id res chain seq x y z
N ASP A 1 12.09 -21.47 -11.12
CA ASP A 1 12.82 -21.59 -12.40
C ASP A 1 13.18 -20.25 -13.03
N ILE A 2 12.22 -19.37 -13.35
CA ILE A 2 12.52 -18.07 -14.00
C ILE A 2 13.44 -17.18 -13.14
N MET A 3 13.22 -17.06 -11.83
CA MET A 3 14.09 -16.26 -10.95
C MET A 3 15.55 -16.75 -10.96
N GLN A 4 15.77 -18.07 -10.98
CA GLN A 4 17.11 -18.65 -11.08
C GLN A 4 17.74 -18.40 -12.46
N GLN A 5 16.95 -18.52 -13.53
CA GLN A 5 17.38 -18.20 -14.90
C GLN A 5 17.81 -16.74 -15.04
N GLN A 6 17.06 -15.82 -14.42
CA GLN A 6 17.37 -14.38 -14.40
C GLN A 6 18.39 -13.98 -13.33
N ARG A 7 18.98 -14.96 -12.62
CA ARG A 7 19.99 -14.75 -11.57
C ARG A 7 19.53 -13.83 -10.44
N VAL A 8 18.23 -13.83 -10.14
CA VAL A 8 17.69 -13.13 -8.98
C VAL A 8 17.92 -14.00 -7.75
N PRO A 9 18.69 -13.54 -6.75
CA PRO A 9 18.98 -14.33 -5.55
C PRO A 9 17.71 -14.53 -4.71
N MET A 10 17.49 -15.74 -4.23
CA MET A 10 16.40 -16.05 -3.29
C MET A 10 16.90 -15.79 -1.87
N ASN A 11 16.49 -14.66 -1.30
CA ASN A 11 16.84 -14.25 0.06
C ASN A 11 15.58 -14.17 0.93
N SER A 12 15.75 -14.35 2.23
CA SER A 12 14.70 -14.14 3.23
C SER A 12 15.10 -12.98 4.14
N CYS A 13 14.14 -12.15 4.53
CA CYS A 13 14.32 -11.01 5.44
C CYS A 13 14.19 -11.41 6.92
N GLY A 14 14.01 -12.70 7.24
CA GLY A 14 13.91 -13.16 8.63
C GLY A 14 12.74 -12.51 9.37
N THR A 15 13.05 -11.72 10.40
CA THR A 15 12.07 -11.02 11.24
C THR A 15 11.86 -9.54 10.86
N ASP A 16 12.60 -9.05 9.86
CA ASP A 16 12.51 -7.66 9.42
C ASP A 16 11.35 -7.48 8.44
N TRP A 17 10.14 -7.42 8.98
CA TRP A 17 8.90 -7.32 8.21
C TRP A 17 8.80 -6.04 7.36
N ASP A 18 9.54 -5.01 7.72
CA ASP A 18 9.59 -3.75 6.98
C ASP A 18 10.18 -3.91 5.58
N ASP A 19 11.09 -4.86 5.36
CA ASP A 19 11.64 -5.12 4.03
C ASP A 19 10.57 -5.69 3.09
N VAL A 20 9.67 -6.53 3.61
CA VAL A 20 8.51 -7.03 2.85
C VAL A 20 7.54 -5.91 2.56
N ARG A 21 7.22 -5.07 3.55
CA ARG A 21 6.30 -3.93 3.38
C ARG A 21 6.85 -2.91 2.37
N LYS A 22 8.16 -2.63 2.42
CA LYS A 22 8.86 -1.78 1.44
C LYS A 22 8.81 -2.38 0.04
N ALA A 23 9.02 -3.69 -0.10
CA ALA A 23 8.90 -4.36 -1.41
C ALA A 23 7.49 -4.24 -1.99
N ILE A 24 6.44 -4.41 -1.16
CA ILE A 24 5.05 -4.18 -1.56
C ILE A 24 4.84 -2.71 -1.95
N CYS A 25 5.36 -1.77 -1.16
CA CYS A 25 5.30 -0.34 -1.45
C CYS A 25 5.95 -0.01 -2.81
N ALA A 26 7.10 -0.60 -3.12
CA ALA A 26 7.80 -0.40 -4.40
C ALA A 26 7.00 -0.91 -5.60
N GLY A 27 6.16 -1.94 -5.42
CA GLY A 27 5.29 -2.45 -6.49
C GLY A 27 3.97 -1.68 -6.62
N TYR A 28 3.42 -1.22 -5.49
CA TYR A 28 2.06 -0.65 -5.42
C TYR A 28 2.01 0.83 -5.07
N PHE A 29 3.12 1.58 -5.16
CA PHE A 29 3.16 3.01 -4.82
C PHE A 29 2.10 3.83 -5.57
N HIS A 30 1.71 3.42 -6.77
CA HIS A 30 0.66 4.11 -7.54
C HIS A 30 -0.74 3.93 -6.94
N ASN A 31 -0.96 2.84 -6.20
CA ASN A 31 -2.16 2.51 -5.44
C ASN A 31 -1.95 2.85 -3.96
N ALA A 32 -1.41 4.05 -3.70
CA ALA A 32 -1.24 4.56 -2.35
C ALA A 32 -2.41 5.46 -1.95
N GLY A 33 -2.87 5.31 -0.70
CA GLY A 33 -3.92 6.11 -0.08
C GLY A 33 -3.42 6.79 1.20
N LYS A 34 -3.93 7.99 1.47
CA LYS A 34 -3.67 8.74 2.70
C LYS A 34 -4.96 8.96 3.47
N LEU A 35 -4.90 8.82 4.79
CA LEU A 35 -6.01 9.11 5.69
C LEU A 35 -6.37 10.60 5.63
N ARG A 36 -7.65 10.90 5.35
CA ARG A 36 -8.18 12.27 5.27
C ARG A 36 -9.19 12.59 6.38
N GLY A 37 -9.80 11.56 6.96
CA GLY A 37 -10.78 11.69 8.04
C GLY A 37 -10.96 10.37 8.77
N ILE A 38 -12.08 10.23 9.49
CA ILE A 38 -12.37 9.01 10.25
C ILE A 38 -12.75 7.89 9.27
N GLY A 39 -11.82 6.95 9.05
CA GLY A 39 -12.05 5.78 8.19
C GLY A 39 -12.18 6.10 6.69
N GLU A 40 -11.84 7.31 6.27
CA GLU A 40 -11.77 7.73 4.86
C GLU A 40 -10.32 7.95 4.45
N TYR A 41 -9.91 7.23 3.41
CA TYR A 41 -8.65 7.43 2.74
C TYR A 41 -8.89 8.09 1.38
N VAL A 42 -7.87 8.75 0.85
CA VAL A 42 -7.89 9.33 -0.49
C VAL A 42 -6.67 8.84 -1.24
N ASN A 43 -6.87 8.34 -2.47
CA ASN A 43 -5.75 7.95 -3.32
C ASN A 43 -4.84 9.17 -3.59
N LEU A 44 -3.53 8.98 -3.44
CA LEU A 44 -2.55 10.07 -3.53
C LEU A 44 -2.49 10.72 -4.93
N ARG A 45 -2.75 9.97 -5.99
CA ARG A 45 -2.73 10.44 -7.38
C ARG A 45 -4.10 10.88 -7.89
N THR A 46 -5.08 9.98 -7.87
CA THR A 46 -6.40 10.25 -8.47
C THR A 46 -7.28 11.12 -7.60
N ARG A 47 -6.94 11.25 -6.30
CA ARG A 47 -7.74 11.95 -5.29
C ARG A 47 -9.15 11.37 -5.09
N ILE A 48 -9.39 10.14 -5.58
CA ILE A 48 -10.64 9.43 -5.35
C ILE A 48 -10.70 9.01 -3.86
N PRO A 49 -11.81 9.31 -3.17
CA PRO A 49 -12.04 8.83 -1.81
C PRO A 49 -12.30 7.32 -1.83
N CYS A 50 -11.68 6.61 -0.89
CA CYS A 50 -11.81 5.18 -0.73
C CYS A 50 -11.87 4.81 0.76
N HIS A 51 -12.48 3.67 1.05
CA HIS A 51 -12.56 3.12 2.41
C HIS A 51 -11.80 1.80 2.52
N LEU A 52 -11.38 1.44 3.73
CA LEU A 52 -10.89 0.08 3.97
C LEU A 52 -12.06 -0.89 3.81
N HIS A 53 -11.87 -1.97 3.06
CA HIS A 53 -12.86 -3.03 2.99
C HIS A 53 -13.04 -3.67 4.38
N PRO A 54 -14.26 -4.03 4.81
CA PRO A 54 -14.51 -4.61 6.14
C PRO A 54 -13.75 -5.91 6.43
N THR A 55 -13.35 -6.65 5.39
CA THR A 55 -12.53 -7.87 5.53
C THR A 55 -11.04 -7.60 5.62
N SER A 56 -10.60 -6.34 5.49
CA SER A 56 -9.20 -5.97 5.64
C SER A 56 -8.76 -6.15 7.08
N ALA A 57 -7.57 -6.71 7.29
CA ALA A 57 -6.96 -6.83 8.61
C ALA A 57 -6.80 -5.46 9.29
N LEU A 58 -6.70 -4.38 8.51
CA LEU A 58 -6.58 -3.00 9.01
C LEU A 58 -7.92 -2.39 9.47
N TYR A 59 -9.07 -2.94 9.08
CA TYR A 59 -10.38 -2.36 9.38
C TYR A 59 -10.72 -2.40 10.88
N GLY A 60 -10.25 -3.43 11.59
CA GLY A 60 -10.51 -3.64 13.02
C GLY A 60 -9.30 -3.36 13.93
N LEU A 61 -8.26 -2.71 13.41
CA LEU A 61 -7.08 -2.37 14.20
C LEU A 61 -7.39 -1.23 15.18
N GLY A 62 -6.81 -1.31 16.39
CA GLY A 62 -6.98 -0.27 17.42
C GLY A 62 -6.33 1.08 17.08
N TYR A 63 -5.68 1.17 15.93
CA TYR A 63 -5.15 2.41 15.36
C TYR A 63 -5.42 2.42 13.84
N THR A 64 -5.50 3.62 13.27
CA THR A 64 -5.68 3.81 11.83
C THR A 64 -4.38 4.32 11.22
N PRO A 65 -3.72 3.55 10.32
CA PRO A 65 -2.49 4.01 9.67
C PRO A 65 -2.71 5.27 8.81
N ASP A 66 -1.76 6.19 8.82
CA ASP A 66 -1.88 7.42 8.01
C ASP A 66 -1.73 7.19 6.51
N TYR A 67 -0.88 6.22 6.13
CA TYR A 67 -0.59 5.87 4.74
C TYR A 67 -0.71 4.37 4.53
N VAL A 68 -1.33 4.00 3.41
CA VAL A 68 -1.55 2.61 3.02
C VAL A 68 -1.28 2.43 1.53
N VAL A 69 -0.90 1.21 1.15
CA VAL A 69 -0.97 0.74 -0.24
C VAL A 69 -1.98 -0.39 -0.34
N TYR A 70 -2.63 -0.51 -1.49
CA TYR A 70 -3.66 -1.52 -1.73
C TYR A 70 -3.48 -2.21 -3.08
N HIS A 71 -3.94 -3.46 -3.17
CA HIS A 71 -3.88 -4.22 -4.42
C HIS A 71 -4.89 -3.70 -5.44
N GLU A 72 -6.15 -3.57 -5.02
CA GLU A 72 -7.26 -3.18 -5.88
C GLU A 72 -8.34 -2.39 -5.13
N VAL A 73 -9.24 -1.78 -5.90
CA VAL A 73 -10.43 -1.08 -5.40
C VAL A 73 -11.66 -1.75 -5.98
N MET A 74 -12.58 -2.16 -5.13
CA MET A 74 -13.92 -2.57 -5.53
C MET A 74 -14.83 -1.35 -5.64
N LEU A 75 -15.37 -1.13 -6.83
CA LEU A 75 -16.36 -0.09 -7.09
C LEU A 75 -17.77 -0.64 -6.80
N THR A 76 -18.40 -0.11 -5.76
CA THR A 76 -19.79 -0.43 -5.38
C THR A 76 -20.55 0.88 -5.08
N THR A 77 -21.48 0.89 -4.13
CA THR A 77 -22.03 2.13 -3.56
C THR A 77 -20.96 3.01 -2.90
N LYS A 78 -19.88 2.38 -2.40
CA LYS A 78 -18.65 3.04 -1.96
C LYS A 78 -17.45 2.31 -2.53
N GLU A 79 -16.37 3.03 -2.76
CA GLU A 79 -15.10 2.50 -3.23
C GLU A 79 -14.34 1.87 -2.04
N TYR A 80 -14.09 0.57 -2.10
CA TYR A 80 -13.43 -0.18 -1.05
C TYR A 80 -12.06 -0.72 -1.50
N MET A 81 -11.02 -0.39 -0.75
CA MET A 81 -9.67 -0.93 -0.95
C MET A 81 -9.57 -2.35 -0.41
N GLN A 82 -9.07 -3.27 -1.22
CA GLN A 82 -8.78 -4.65 -0.83
C GLN A 82 -7.29 -4.93 -0.77
N THR A 83 -6.93 -5.89 0.10
CA THR A 83 -5.54 -6.32 0.35
C THR A 83 -4.65 -5.12 0.65
N VAL A 84 -4.88 -4.55 1.83
CA VAL A 84 -4.29 -3.27 2.23
C VAL A 84 -3.13 -3.49 3.20
N THR A 85 -2.02 -2.79 2.98
CA THR A 85 -0.83 -2.82 3.85
C THR A 85 -0.47 -1.41 4.29
N ALA A 86 -0.24 -1.22 5.59
CA ALA A 86 0.26 0.04 6.13
C ALA A 86 1.70 0.29 5.69
N VAL A 87 2.03 1.51 5.29
CA VAL A 87 3.37 1.89 4.80
C VAL A 87 3.81 3.22 5.39
N GLU A 88 5.11 3.43 5.43
CA GLU A 88 5.66 4.72 5.85
C GLU A 88 5.68 5.73 4.68
N PRO A 89 5.42 7.02 4.94
CA PRO A 89 5.37 8.05 3.90
C PRO A 89 6.71 8.25 3.19
N TYR A 90 7.84 8.07 3.89
CA TYR A 90 9.15 8.23 3.28
C TYR A 90 9.47 7.11 2.28
N TRP A 91 8.92 5.90 2.45
CA TRP A 91 9.06 4.83 1.45
C TRP A 91 8.37 5.19 0.15
N LEU A 92 7.17 5.78 0.23
CA LEU A 92 6.45 6.24 -0.95
C LEU A 92 7.22 7.35 -1.68
N ALA A 93 7.81 8.28 -0.92
CA ALA A 93 8.63 9.36 -1.48
C ALA A 93 9.92 8.83 -2.14
N GLU A 94 10.59 7.85 -1.54
CA GLU A 94 11.84 7.28 -2.05
C GLU A 94 11.60 6.37 -3.27
N LEU A 95 10.66 5.43 -3.15
CA LEU A 95 10.41 4.41 -4.16
C LEU A 95 9.54 4.93 -5.32
N GLY A 96 8.69 5.92 -5.05
CA GLY A 96 7.80 6.56 -6.02
C GLY A 96 8.22 7.99 -6.39
N ALA A 97 9.49 8.38 -6.19
CA ALA A 97 9.95 9.77 -6.31
C ALA A 97 9.49 10.47 -7.61
N MET A 98 9.67 9.84 -8.78
CA MET A 98 9.24 10.39 -10.06
C MET A 98 7.71 10.44 -10.24
N PHE A 99 6.98 9.59 -9.52
CA PHE A 99 5.53 9.54 -9.59
C PHE A 99 4.88 10.61 -8.70
N PHE A 100 5.52 10.93 -7.58
CA PHE A 100 5.04 11.94 -6.63
C PHE A 100 5.73 13.30 -6.78
N SER A 101 6.73 13.44 -7.65
CA SER A 101 7.35 14.72 -7.94
C SER A 101 6.34 15.68 -8.57
N VAL A 102 6.27 16.89 -8.03
CA VAL A 102 5.46 18.01 -8.53
C VAL A 102 6.23 18.78 -9.60
#